data_AF-A0A0U1LZ23-F1
#
_entry.id   AF-A0A0U1LZ23-F1
#
_cell.length_a   1.000
_cell.length_b   1.000
_cell.length_c   1.000
_cell.angle_alpha   90.00
_cell.angle_beta   90.00
_cell.angle_gamma   90.00
#
_symmetry.space_group_name_H-M   'P 1'
#
loop_
_entity.id
_entity.type
_entity.pdbx_description
1 polymer ?
#
loop_
_entity_poly.entity_id
_entity_poly.type
_entity_poly.pdbx_seq_one_letter_code
_entity_poly.pdbx_strand_id
1 'polypeptide(L)'
;MRFFTLALTALATSAVVPALELAPVPELATRNFFLGSNSSFDLFSGLDAEGCAAFAGACLGAKASAIESSARASLDAWIGSADLSASLKTSLKSWCSGSVAELDVDVIAELAVYIPIAVGLAAEGGLSVSISGITSTITDAGVALDASLRADLTAFLKAHVNLDSEVNVALEVCASGGVVAALTADVKAAILAYVESSDCSLSASLIAAIKLWCAGKAGSGVSIIGDIPNAASISASVGASITAAIDSEGIIASSFVSALKTWIVSIDIDLDADIKAALELIIEGKTASSLDDTVIIKLTQWLFSEKCSLAGQLKAVVLVWLYVRATVGETVSILSVTDIATLTAWFEGDVSASLSAVVKGVIATAIAGEAVVNVSLDAVAQLVAVISGLVTGVSVDIDIVVILAKWVTGNTCGCY
;
A
#
# COMPACT_ATOMS: atom_id res chain seq x y z
N MET A 1 -60.93 30.31 -29.76
CA MET A 1 -60.26 29.98 -31.03
C MET A 1 -59.81 28.53 -30.96
N ARG A 2 -60.37 27.69 -31.83
CA ARG A 2 -59.96 26.29 -32.07
C ARG A 2 -58.86 26.26 -33.13
N PHE A 3 -57.97 25.26 -33.08
CA PHE A 3 -57.49 24.36 -34.16
C PHE A 3 -56.29 23.57 -33.58
N PHE A 4 -56.45 22.30 -33.20
CA PHE A 4 -56.32 21.05 -33.99
C PHE A 4 -54.88 20.56 -34.24
N THR A 5 -54.54 19.52 -33.47
CA THR A 5 -53.85 18.25 -33.79
C THR A 5 -53.09 18.09 -35.11
N LEU A 6 -51.86 17.58 -35.02
CA LEU A 6 -51.32 16.56 -35.93
C LEU A 6 -50.31 15.67 -35.19
N ALA A 7 -50.66 14.40 -35.06
CA ALA A 7 -49.75 13.31 -34.78
C ALA A 7 -49.20 12.78 -36.11
N LEU A 8 -47.91 12.44 -36.17
CA LEU A 8 -47.46 11.36 -37.05
C LEU A 8 -46.16 10.72 -36.53
N THR A 9 -46.23 9.40 -36.55
CA THR A 9 -45.30 8.32 -36.20
C THR A 9 -44.01 8.22 -37.01
N ALA A 10 -42.99 7.67 -36.34
CA ALA A 10 -42.00 6.67 -36.80
C ALA A 10 -40.97 7.05 -37.89
N LEU A 11 -39.68 6.91 -37.54
CA LEU A 11 -38.81 5.94 -38.21
C LEU A 11 -37.65 5.52 -37.31
N ALA A 12 -37.56 4.21 -37.08
CA ALA A 12 -36.38 3.55 -36.59
C ALA A 12 -35.28 3.63 -37.67
N THR A 13 -34.10 4.10 -37.29
CA THR A 13 -32.86 3.78 -37.99
C THR A 13 -31.88 3.20 -36.97
N SER A 14 -31.91 1.87 -36.94
CA SER A 14 -30.79 1.02 -36.56
C SER A 14 -29.53 1.47 -37.30
N ALA A 15 -28.64 2.17 -36.62
CA ALA A 15 -27.23 2.15 -36.98
C ALA A 15 -26.60 0.98 -36.22
N VAL A 16 -26.56 -0.17 -36.89
CA VAL A 16 -25.65 -1.26 -36.54
C VAL A 16 -24.25 -0.68 -36.70
N VAL A 17 -23.62 -0.32 -35.58
CA VAL A 17 -22.16 -0.16 -35.55
C VAL A 17 -21.60 -1.56 -35.75
N PRO A 18 -20.74 -1.79 -36.75
CA PRO A 18 -20.13 -3.10 -36.92
C PRO A 18 -19.36 -3.45 -35.65
N ALA A 19 -19.56 -4.68 -35.17
CA ALA A 19 -18.76 -5.26 -34.11
C ALA A 19 -17.28 -5.07 -34.48
N LEU A 20 -16.62 -4.10 -33.83
CA LEU A 20 -15.19 -4.17 -33.66
C LEU A 20 -14.99 -5.42 -32.81
N GLU A 21 -14.48 -6.48 -33.45
CA GLU A 21 -13.85 -7.58 -32.75
C GLU A 21 -12.95 -6.96 -31.68
N LEU A 22 -13.35 -7.11 -30.41
CA LEU A 22 -12.43 -6.92 -29.30
C LEU A 22 -11.30 -7.91 -29.55
N ALA A 23 -10.20 -7.41 -30.09
CA ALA A 23 -8.94 -8.10 -29.97
C ALA A 23 -8.77 -8.44 -28.48
N PRO A 24 -8.40 -9.68 -28.13
CA PRO A 24 -8.19 -10.04 -26.74
C PRO A 24 -7.17 -9.05 -26.15
N VAL A 25 -7.61 -8.32 -25.13
CA VAL A 25 -6.76 -7.44 -24.34
C VAL A 25 -5.61 -8.31 -23.84
N PRO A 26 -4.34 -7.96 -24.08
CA PRO A 26 -3.21 -8.77 -23.66
C PRO A 26 -3.03 -8.62 -22.14
N GLU A 27 -3.83 -9.36 -21.38
CA GLU A 27 -3.85 -9.48 -19.92
C GLU A 27 -2.48 -9.94 -19.34
N LEU A 28 -1.59 -10.42 -20.21
CA LEU A 28 -0.23 -10.88 -19.90
C LEU A 28 0.86 -9.79 -20.05
N ALA A 29 0.61 -8.68 -20.74
CA ALA A 29 1.63 -7.65 -20.97
C ALA A 29 1.79 -6.70 -19.77
N THR A 30 0.71 -6.37 -19.08
CA THR A 30 0.70 -5.49 -17.89
C THR A 30 1.35 -6.12 -16.66
N ARG A 31 1.30 -7.46 -16.53
CA ARG A 31 1.97 -8.20 -15.44
C ARG A 31 3.51 -8.09 -15.49
N ASN A 32 4.09 -8.03 -16.70
CA ASN A 32 5.54 -7.98 -16.89
C ASN A 32 6.15 -6.59 -16.65
N PHE A 33 5.35 -5.54 -16.48
CA PHE A 33 5.86 -4.20 -16.23
C PHE A 33 6.25 -3.97 -14.74
N PHE A 34 5.61 -4.69 -13.80
CA PHE A 34 5.77 -4.46 -12.36
C PHE A 34 6.56 -5.54 -11.63
N LEU A 35 6.53 -6.78 -12.13
CA LEU A 35 7.35 -7.87 -11.64
C LEU A 35 8.31 -8.22 -12.76
N GLY A 36 9.62 -8.10 -12.51
CA GLY A 36 10.65 -8.52 -13.46
C GLY A 36 10.33 -9.91 -14.02
N SER A 37 10.68 -10.11 -15.30
CA SER A 37 10.43 -11.31 -16.12
C SER A 37 10.36 -12.64 -15.35
N ASN A 38 9.63 -13.62 -15.93
CA ASN A 38 9.49 -15.02 -15.46
C ASN A 38 10.76 -15.66 -14.83
N SER A 39 11.95 -15.22 -15.23
CA SER A 39 13.25 -15.56 -14.63
C SER A 39 13.37 -15.33 -13.11
N SER A 40 12.61 -14.41 -12.53
CA SER A 40 12.72 -14.05 -11.10
C SER A 40 11.99 -15.04 -10.17
N PHE A 41 10.95 -15.72 -10.69
CA PHE A 41 10.29 -16.82 -9.98
C PHE A 41 11.15 -18.09 -9.99
N ASP A 42 11.83 -18.36 -11.11
CA ASP A 42 12.72 -19.51 -11.25
C ASP A 42 13.89 -19.48 -10.26
N LEU A 43 14.31 -18.29 -9.82
CA LEU A 43 15.34 -18.12 -8.80
C LEU A 43 15.01 -18.92 -7.53
N PHE A 44 13.77 -18.80 -7.04
CA PHE A 44 13.31 -19.41 -5.79
C PHE A 44 12.89 -20.88 -5.93
N SER A 45 13.13 -21.49 -7.09
CA SER A 45 12.84 -22.91 -7.30
C SER A 45 13.55 -23.78 -6.26
N GLY A 46 12.77 -24.62 -5.58
CA GLY A 46 13.26 -25.53 -4.53
C GLY A 46 13.45 -24.90 -3.15
N LEU A 47 13.13 -23.61 -2.96
CA LEU A 47 13.06 -22.99 -1.63
C LEU A 47 11.64 -23.14 -1.05
N ASP A 48 11.53 -23.59 0.19
CA ASP A 48 10.23 -23.69 0.88
C ASP A 48 9.77 -22.33 1.45
N ALA A 49 8.55 -22.27 2.00
CA ALA A 49 7.97 -21.04 2.53
C ALA A 49 8.78 -20.45 3.68
N GLU A 50 9.33 -21.28 4.58
CA GLU A 50 10.18 -20.80 5.68
C GLU A 50 11.50 -20.21 5.18
N GLY A 51 12.11 -20.85 4.18
CA GLY A 51 13.31 -20.36 3.53
C GLY A 51 13.05 -19.05 2.76
N CYS A 52 11.91 -18.94 2.08
CA CYS A 52 11.46 -17.70 1.44
C CYS A 52 11.25 -16.59 2.47
N ALA A 53 10.65 -16.93 3.63
CA ALA A 53 10.44 -16.00 4.72
C ALA A 53 11.77 -15.53 5.35
N ALA A 54 12.73 -16.44 5.53
CA ALA A 54 14.08 -16.09 5.98
C ALA A 54 14.82 -15.21 4.96
N PHE A 55 14.69 -15.50 3.66
CA PHE A 55 15.28 -14.69 2.60
C PHE A 55 14.71 -13.27 2.64
N ALA A 56 13.38 -13.14 2.68
CA ALA A 56 12.72 -11.86 2.81
C ALA A 56 13.19 -11.12 4.07
N GLY A 57 13.22 -11.79 5.23
CA GLY A 57 13.70 -11.22 6.49
C GLY A 57 15.13 -10.67 6.39
N ALA A 58 16.05 -11.44 5.78
CA ALA A 58 17.42 -10.99 5.55
C ALA A 58 17.46 -9.71 4.68
N CYS A 59 16.66 -9.68 3.61
CA CYS A 59 16.55 -8.53 2.72
C CYS A 59 15.86 -7.32 3.36
N LEU A 60 15.05 -7.53 4.41
CA LEU A 60 14.47 -6.45 5.22
C LEU A 60 15.47 -5.88 6.24
N GLY A 61 16.68 -6.44 6.34
CA GLY A 61 17.63 -6.09 7.38
C GLY A 61 17.32 -6.71 8.74
N ALA A 62 16.51 -7.78 8.79
CA ALA A 62 16.28 -8.49 10.04
C ALA A 62 17.58 -9.05 10.59
N LYS A 63 17.76 -8.92 11.91
CA LYS A 63 18.84 -9.62 12.60
C LYS A 63 18.66 -11.11 12.41
N ALA A 64 19.75 -11.84 12.14
CA ALA A 64 19.72 -13.29 12.04
C ALA A 64 19.00 -13.88 13.25
N SER A 65 19.28 -13.38 14.47
CA SER A 65 18.64 -13.81 15.72
C SER A 65 17.13 -13.60 15.82
N ALA A 66 16.54 -12.71 15.02
CA ALA A 66 15.09 -12.47 14.97
C ALA A 66 14.36 -13.50 14.10
N ILE A 67 15.08 -14.22 13.25
CA ILE A 67 14.54 -15.25 12.36
C ILE A 67 14.82 -16.62 12.95
N GLU A 68 13.84 -17.52 12.91
CA GLU A 68 13.98 -18.86 13.47
C GLU A 68 15.11 -19.65 12.78
N SER A 69 15.84 -20.46 13.54
CA SER A 69 16.99 -21.20 13.01
C SER A 69 16.62 -22.25 11.95
N SER A 70 15.40 -22.79 11.99
CA SER A 70 14.86 -23.70 10.97
C SER A 70 14.73 -22.99 9.62
N ALA A 71 14.09 -21.82 9.61
CA ALA A 71 13.93 -20.99 8.42
C ALA A 71 15.28 -20.57 7.84
N ARG A 72 16.24 -20.18 8.69
CA ARG A 72 17.63 -19.89 8.24
C ARG A 72 18.34 -21.12 7.68
N ALA A 73 18.10 -22.31 8.22
CA ALA A 73 18.70 -23.55 7.71
C ALA A 73 18.12 -23.96 6.36
N SER A 74 16.81 -23.75 6.15
CA SER A 74 16.18 -23.93 4.83
C SER A 74 16.80 -23.01 3.78
N LEU A 75 16.97 -21.72 4.11
CA LEU A 75 17.65 -20.76 3.25
C LEU A 75 19.10 -21.20 2.96
N ASP A 76 19.88 -21.57 3.98
CA ASP A 76 21.28 -22.01 3.80
C ASP A 76 21.43 -23.20 2.83
N ALA A 77 20.52 -24.17 2.93
CA ALA A 77 20.50 -25.35 2.06
C ALA A 77 20.27 -24.98 0.58
N TRP A 78 19.41 -23.99 0.31
CA TRP A 78 19.08 -23.55 -1.05
C TRP A 78 20.13 -22.66 -1.70
N ILE A 79 20.85 -21.81 -0.93
CA ILE A 79 21.80 -20.83 -1.48
C ILE A 79 22.83 -21.46 -2.42
N GLY A 80 23.23 -22.73 -2.17
CA GLY A 80 24.17 -23.45 -3.01
C GLY A 80 23.72 -23.56 -4.47
N SER A 81 22.44 -23.89 -4.69
CA SER A 81 21.83 -24.07 -6.02
C SER A 81 21.22 -22.79 -6.61
N ALA A 82 21.02 -21.74 -5.81
CA ALA A 82 20.46 -20.48 -6.27
C ALA A 82 21.31 -19.83 -7.38
N ASP A 83 20.68 -19.19 -8.36
CA ASP A 83 21.39 -18.40 -9.39
C ASP A 83 21.70 -16.99 -8.87
N LEU A 84 22.57 -16.93 -7.87
CA LEU A 84 23.07 -15.69 -7.25
C LEU A 84 24.58 -15.56 -7.46
N SER A 85 25.07 -14.32 -7.46
CA SER A 85 26.50 -14.05 -7.51
C SER A 85 27.23 -14.66 -6.29
N ALA A 86 28.51 -15.02 -6.46
CA ALA A 86 29.28 -15.68 -5.40
C ALA A 86 29.41 -14.81 -4.13
N SER A 87 29.45 -13.48 -4.29
CA SER A 87 29.45 -12.52 -3.19
C SER A 87 28.13 -12.58 -2.41
N LEU A 88 26.99 -12.50 -3.10
CA LEU A 88 25.67 -12.60 -2.48
C LEU A 88 25.49 -13.91 -1.71
N LYS A 89 25.89 -15.04 -2.32
CA LYS A 89 25.86 -16.36 -1.66
C LYS A 89 26.66 -16.36 -0.37
N THR A 90 27.86 -15.77 -0.39
CA THR A 90 28.74 -15.73 0.79
C THR A 90 28.15 -14.88 1.92
N SER A 91 27.59 -13.71 1.59
CA SER A 91 26.93 -12.82 2.54
C SER A 91 25.70 -13.49 3.17
N LEU A 92 24.83 -14.08 2.35
CA LEU A 92 23.62 -14.78 2.82
C LEU A 92 23.96 -15.96 3.73
N LYS A 93 24.98 -16.78 3.40
CA LYS A 93 25.43 -17.88 4.27
C LYS A 93 25.97 -17.40 5.61
N SER A 94 26.72 -16.29 5.58
CA SER A 94 27.26 -15.66 6.80
C SER A 94 26.12 -15.19 7.71
N TRP A 95 25.04 -14.65 7.13
CA TRP A 95 23.85 -14.27 7.87
C TRP A 95 23.06 -15.49 8.37
N CYS A 96 22.86 -16.53 7.56
CA CYS A 96 22.13 -17.75 7.96
C CYS A 96 22.77 -18.44 9.17
N SER A 97 24.11 -18.49 9.18
CA SER A 97 24.89 -19.04 10.30
C SER A 97 24.91 -18.14 11.55
N GLY A 98 24.45 -16.89 11.45
CA GLY A 98 24.56 -15.88 12.51
C GLY A 98 25.98 -15.34 12.70
N SER A 99 26.90 -15.60 11.77
CA SER A 99 28.27 -15.07 11.79
C SER A 99 28.28 -13.55 11.63
N VAL A 100 27.30 -13.01 10.89
CA VAL A 100 26.96 -11.59 10.89
C VAL A 100 25.55 -11.42 11.44
N ALA A 101 25.32 -10.35 12.19
CA ALA A 101 24.00 -10.06 12.75
C ALA A 101 23.02 -9.64 11.65
N GLU A 102 23.47 -8.81 10.72
CA GLU A 102 22.68 -8.23 9.63
C GLU A 102 23.50 -8.30 8.34
N LEU A 103 22.82 -8.27 7.19
CA LEU A 103 23.49 -8.16 5.89
C LEU A 103 24.04 -6.74 5.72
N ASP A 104 25.12 -6.62 4.94
CA ASP A 104 25.62 -5.31 4.54
C ASP A 104 24.58 -4.56 3.71
N VAL A 105 24.58 -3.24 3.85
CA VAL A 105 23.63 -2.32 3.21
C VAL A 105 23.60 -2.46 1.69
N ASP A 106 24.75 -2.70 1.06
CA ASP A 106 24.85 -2.85 -0.40
C ASP A 106 24.32 -4.22 -0.84
N VAL A 107 24.49 -5.25 0.00
CA VAL A 107 23.92 -6.59 -0.24
C VAL A 107 22.40 -6.55 -0.13
N ILE A 108 21.87 -5.85 0.90
CA ILE A 108 20.42 -5.64 1.05
C ILE A 108 19.85 -4.93 -0.18
N ALA A 109 20.51 -3.87 -0.64
CA ALA A 109 20.10 -3.11 -1.82
C ALA A 109 20.02 -3.99 -3.08
N GLU A 110 21.01 -4.88 -3.30
CA GLU A 110 21.04 -5.80 -4.42
C GLU A 110 19.92 -6.85 -4.36
N LEU A 111 19.59 -7.35 -3.16
CA LEU A 111 18.57 -8.40 -2.97
C LEU A 111 17.14 -7.86 -2.85
N ALA A 112 16.96 -6.57 -2.56
CA ALA A 112 15.65 -5.96 -2.28
C ALA A 112 14.63 -6.15 -3.42
N VAL A 113 15.09 -6.28 -4.66
CA VAL A 113 14.25 -6.54 -5.85
C VAL A 113 13.45 -7.85 -5.74
N TYR A 114 13.94 -8.82 -4.96
CA TYR A 114 13.32 -10.12 -4.80
C TYR A 114 12.36 -10.21 -3.60
N ILE A 115 12.28 -9.18 -2.75
CA ILE A 115 11.42 -9.16 -1.56
C ILE A 115 9.96 -9.49 -1.91
N PRO A 116 9.32 -8.88 -2.93
CA PRO A 116 7.91 -9.16 -3.24
C PRO A 116 7.65 -10.63 -3.56
N ILE A 117 8.56 -11.27 -4.29
CA ILE A 117 8.44 -12.68 -4.71
C ILE A 117 8.63 -13.60 -3.49
N ALA A 118 9.69 -13.37 -2.70
CA ALA A 118 9.97 -14.15 -1.51
C ALA A 118 8.85 -14.04 -0.47
N VAL A 119 8.31 -12.83 -0.25
CA VAL A 119 7.16 -12.60 0.62
C VAL A 119 5.90 -13.29 0.09
N GLY A 120 5.67 -13.27 -1.23
CA GLY A 120 4.55 -13.97 -1.87
C GLY A 120 4.58 -15.48 -1.61
N LEU A 121 5.74 -16.11 -1.83
CA LEU A 121 5.94 -17.55 -1.60
C LEU A 121 5.86 -17.91 -0.10
N ALA A 122 6.33 -17.03 0.79
CA ALA A 122 6.15 -17.19 2.23
C ALA A 122 4.66 -17.13 2.63
N ALA A 123 3.91 -16.17 2.06
CA ALA A 123 2.48 -16.01 2.32
C ALA A 123 1.65 -17.21 1.83
N GLU A 124 2.03 -17.86 0.71
CA GLU A 124 1.43 -19.12 0.26
C GLU A 124 1.59 -20.26 1.28
N GLY A 125 2.67 -20.25 2.07
CA GLY A 125 2.88 -21.14 3.21
C GLY A 125 2.24 -20.68 4.52
N GLY A 126 1.47 -19.58 4.51
CA GLY A 126 0.84 -19.02 5.71
C GLY A 126 1.81 -18.26 6.62
N LEU A 127 2.87 -17.66 6.06
CA LEU A 127 3.88 -16.89 6.80
C LEU A 127 3.87 -15.41 6.41
N SER A 128 4.04 -14.55 7.41
CA SER A 128 4.25 -13.10 7.29
C SER A 128 5.64 -12.76 7.80
N VAL A 129 6.28 -11.75 7.21
CA VAL A 129 7.69 -11.45 7.45
C VAL A 129 7.87 -9.97 7.77
N SER A 130 8.63 -9.70 8.82
CA SER A 130 9.04 -8.34 9.19
C SER A 130 10.49 -8.33 9.69
N ILE A 131 11.04 -7.14 9.94
CA ILE A 131 12.35 -6.99 10.58
C ILE A 131 12.40 -7.63 11.99
N SER A 132 11.24 -7.78 12.63
CA SER A 132 11.08 -8.36 13.96
C SER A 132 11.02 -9.89 13.96
N GLY A 133 10.86 -10.53 12.78
CA GLY A 133 10.80 -11.97 12.66
C GLY A 133 9.73 -12.47 11.68
N ILE A 134 9.55 -13.80 11.69
CA ILE A 134 8.52 -14.52 10.93
C ILE A 134 7.36 -14.81 11.88
N THR A 135 6.13 -14.57 11.42
CA THR A 135 4.91 -14.88 12.15
C THR A 135 3.94 -15.65 11.27
N SER A 136 3.10 -16.51 11.85
CA SER A 136 2.00 -17.11 11.10
C SER A 136 1.02 -16.04 10.64
N THR A 137 0.54 -16.09 9.39
CA THR A 137 -0.51 -15.18 8.88
C THR A 137 -1.85 -15.39 9.57
N ILE A 138 -2.00 -16.47 10.35
CA ILE A 138 -3.24 -16.81 11.06
C ILE A 138 -3.41 -16.00 12.36
N THR A 139 -2.35 -15.34 12.85
CA THR A 139 -2.39 -14.64 14.14
C THR A 139 -2.67 -13.15 13.96
N ASP A 140 -3.95 -12.80 14.18
CA ASP A 140 -4.45 -11.48 14.58
C ASP A 140 -4.21 -10.32 13.58
N ALA A 141 -4.98 -10.29 12.49
CA ALA A 141 -5.04 -9.15 11.58
C ALA A 141 -5.68 -7.89 12.22
N GLY A 142 -5.99 -7.94 13.50
CA GLY A 142 -6.81 -6.99 14.23
C GLY A 142 -8.28 -7.37 14.25
N VAL A 143 -9.11 -6.41 14.65
CA VAL A 143 -10.55 -6.59 14.82
C VAL A 143 -11.33 -5.60 13.97
N ALA A 144 -12.50 -6.01 13.52
CA ALA A 144 -13.43 -5.19 12.76
C ALA A 144 -14.84 -5.29 13.32
N LEU A 145 -15.68 -4.29 13.06
CA LEU A 145 -17.09 -4.34 13.41
C LEU A 145 -17.80 -5.44 12.61
N ASP A 146 -18.75 -6.09 13.26
CA ASP A 146 -19.64 -7.05 12.61
C ASP A 146 -20.44 -6.36 11.49
N ALA A 147 -20.79 -7.11 10.45
CA ALA A 147 -21.41 -6.56 9.24
C ALA A 147 -22.67 -5.73 9.49
N SER A 148 -23.49 -6.12 10.48
CA SER A 148 -24.69 -5.37 10.87
C SER A 148 -24.35 -4.00 11.48
N LEU A 149 -23.39 -3.93 12.40
CA LEU A 149 -22.97 -2.66 13.00
C LEU A 149 -22.22 -1.78 12.00
N ARG A 150 -21.50 -2.37 11.04
CA ARG A 150 -20.93 -1.60 9.93
C ARG A 150 -22.02 -0.96 9.08
N ALA A 151 -23.09 -1.68 8.75
CA ALA A 151 -24.22 -1.13 8.02
C ALA A 151 -24.92 0.01 8.80
N ASP A 152 -25.12 -0.17 10.11
CA ASP A 152 -25.68 0.87 10.98
C ASP A 152 -24.79 2.11 11.02
N LEU A 153 -23.47 1.93 11.11
CA LEU A 153 -22.51 3.03 11.13
C LEU A 153 -22.43 3.76 9.77
N THR A 154 -22.44 3.03 8.65
CA THR A 154 -22.53 3.62 7.31
C THR A 154 -23.81 4.45 7.15
N ALA A 155 -24.94 3.97 7.68
CA ALA A 155 -26.20 4.73 7.65
C ALA A 155 -26.11 6.00 8.52
N PHE A 156 -25.45 5.92 9.67
CA PHE A 156 -25.18 7.07 10.54
C PHE A 156 -24.33 8.14 9.84
N LEU A 157 -23.22 7.74 9.21
CA LEU A 157 -22.30 8.63 8.49
C LEU A 157 -23.00 9.36 7.34
N LYS A 158 -23.84 8.67 6.58
CA LYS A 158 -24.67 9.28 5.52
C LYS A 158 -25.65 10.32 6.05
N ALA A 159 -26.07 10.21 7.32
CA ALA A 159 -26.99 11.16 7.95
C ALA A 159 -26.28 12.32 8.67
N HIS A 160 -24.97 12.21 8.94
CA HIS A 160 -24.20 13.16 9.73
C HIS A 160 -22.96 13.63 8.98
N VAL A 161 -23.11 14.68 8.17
CA VAL A 161 -22.07 15.19 7.27
C VAL A 161 -21.15 16.26 7.87
N ASN A 162 -21.28 16.56 9.17
CA ASN A 162 -20.55 17.64 9.87
C ASN A 162 -19.88 17.13 11.16
N LEU A 163 -19.25 15.96 11.08
CA LEU A 163 -18.40 15.47 12.17
C LEU A 163 -17.04 16.17 12.11
N ASP A 164 -16.35 16.22 13.25
CA ASP A 164 -14.94 16.59 13.27
C ASP A 164 -14.15 15.63 12.34
N SER A 165 -13.18 16.15 11.59
CA SER A 165 -12.42 15.39 10.58
C SER A 165 -11.80 14.12 11.15
N GLU A 166 -11.20 14.19 12.34
CA GLU A 166 -10.55 13.03 12.97
C GLU A 166 -11.61 11.98 13.37
N VAL A 167 -12.73 12.43 13.92
CA VAL A 167 -13.85 11.55 14.26
C VAL A 167 -14.45 10.91 13.01
N ASN A 168 -14.65 11.69 11.94
CA ASN A 168 -15.19 11.24 10.67
C ASN A 168 -14.31 10.14 10.06
N VAL A 169 -13.00 10.38 9.97
CA VAL A 169 -12.02 9.39 9.51
C VAL A 169 -12.11 8.10 10.31
N ALA A 170 -12.12 8.19 11.64
CA ALA A 170 -12.14 6.99 12.48
C ALA A 170 -13.41 6.16 12.25
N LEU A 171 -14.55 6.81 12.12
CA LEU A 171 -15.83 6.15 11.86
C LEU A 171 -15.90 5.55 10.45
N GLU A 172 -15.37 6.24 9.43
CA GLU A 172 -15.34 5.74 8.04
C GLU A 172 -14.43 4.51 7.90
N VAL A 173 -13.25 4.52 8.54
CA VAL A 173 -12.37 3.35 8.64
C VAL A 173 -13.10 2.18 9.30
N CYS A 174 -13.77 2.45 10.42
CA CYS A 174 -14.52 1.46 11.17
C CYS A 174 -15.69 0.85 10.37
N ALA A 175 -16.47 1.68 9.67
CA ALA A 175 -17.59 1.29 8.83
C ALA A 175 -17.14 0.43 7.61
N SER A 176 -15.97 0.75 7.07
CA SER A 176 -15.38 0.04 5.93
C SER A 176 -14.74 -1.31 6.31
N GLY A 177 -14.81 -1.70 7.59
CA GLY A 177 -14.18 -2.92 8.10
C GLY A 177 -12.66 -2.81 8.20
N GLY A 178 -12.14 -1.59 8.29
CA GLY A 178 -10.74 -1.33 8.56
C GLY A 178 -10.37 -1.53 10.03
N VAL A 179 -9.08 -1.55 10.31
CA VAL A 179 -8.53 -1.72 11.66
C VAL A 179 -7.98 -0.42 12.21
N VAL A 180 -7.99 -0.29 13.54
CA VAL A 180 -7.46 0.89 14.24
C VAL A 180 -5.98 1.18 13.92
N ALA A 181 -5.21 0.17 13.51
CA ALA A 181 -3.81 0.35 13.09
C ALA A 181 -3.65 1.29 11.88
N ALA A 182 -4.70 1.49 11.08
CA ALA A 182 -4.70 2.44 9.97
C ALA A 182 -4.62 3.91 10.41
N LEU A 183 -4.96 4.22 11.66
CA LEU A 183 -5.11 5.58 12.17
C LEU A 183 -3.86 6.08 12.91
N THR A 184 -3.66 7.40 12.89
CA THR A 184 -2.70 8.08 13.77
C THR A 184 -3.13 8.05 15.24
N ALA A 185 -2.23 8.44 16.14
CA ALA A 185 -2.53 8.51 17.58
C ALA A 185 -3.59 9.57 17.90
N ASP A 186 -3.55 10.72 17.22
CA ASP A 186 -4.48 11.83 17.44
C ASP A 186 -5.90 11.45 17.02
N VAL A 187 -6.06 10.82 15.86
CA VAL A 187 -7.35 10.32 15.39
C VAL A 187 -7.94 9.27 16.36
N LYS A 188 -7.09 8.41 16.96
CA LYS A 188 -7.52 7.45 18.00
C LYS A 188 -7.98 8.17 19.28
N ALA A 189 -7.28 9.23 19.68
CA ALA A 189 -7.64 10.01 20.85
C ALA A 189 -8.97 10.77 20.62
N ALA A 190 -9.15 11.36 19.44
CA ALA A 190 -10.34 12.10 19.04
C ALA A 190 -11.59 11.22 19.04
N ILE A 191 -11.53 10.02 18.44
CA ILE A 191 -12.69 9.12 18.43
C ILE A 191 -13.04 8.62 19.83
N LEU A 192 -12.05 8.34 20.68
CA LEU A 192 -12.28 7.94 22.07
C LEU A 192 -12.92 9.07 22.89
N ALA A 193 -12.46 10.31 22.70
CA ALA A 193 -13.06 11.49 23.32
C ALA A 193 -14.49 11.71 22.83
N TYR A 194 -14.75 11.57 21.52
CA TYR A 194 -16.08 11.72 20.94
C TYR A 194 -17.07 10.72 21.53
N VAL A 195 -16.74 9.43 21.59
CA VAL A 195 -17.66 8.40 22.13
C VAL A 195 -17.87 8.48 23.65
N GLU A 196 -17.10 9.32 24.34
CA GLU A 196 -17.26 9.63 25.77
C GLU A 196 -17.95 10.98 26.01
N SER A 197 -18.08 11.79 24.98
CA SER A 197 -18.73 13.09 25.05
C SER A 197 -20.25 12.98 25.17
N SER A 198 -20.88 14.02 25.72
CA SER A 198 -22.34 14.18 25.71
C SER A 198 -22.91 14.41 24.31
N ASP A 199 -22.05 14.80 23.37
CA ASP A 199 -22.44 15.20 22.01
C ASP A 199 -22.41 14.00 21.05
N CYS A 200 -22.01 12.82 21.53
CA CYS A 200 -22.06 11.58 20.78
C CYS A 200 -23.51 11.16 20.51
N SER A 201 -23.88 11.08 19.23
CA SER A 201 -25.21 10.63 18.80
C SER A 201 -25.24 9.16 18.36
N LEU A 202 -24.13 8.44 18.51
CA LEU A 202 -24.05 7.02 18.23
C LEU A 202 -24.90 6.20 19.21
N SER A 203 -25.41 5.06 18.75
CA SER A 203 -26.12 4.13 19.62
C SER A 203 -25.18 3.54 20.68
N ALA A 204 -25.73 3.14 21.82
CA ALA A 204 -24.93 2.52 22.89
C ALA A 204 -24.19 1.26 22.43
N SER A 205 -24.76 0.50 21.48
CA SER A 205 -24.10 -0.67 20.87
C SER A 205 -22.91 -0.26 20.00
N LEU A 206 -23.05 0.78 19.17
CA LEU A 206 -21.94 1.31 18.37
C LEU A 206 -20.83 1.90 19.25
N ILE A 207 -21.17 2.65 20.30
CA ILE A 207 -20.19 3.18 21.25
C ILE A 207 -19.38 2.04 21.88
N ALA A 208 -20.04 0.99 22.36
CA ALA A 208 -19.36 -0.16 22.97
C ALA A 208 -18.45 -0.89 21.96
N ALA A 209 -18.93 -1.09 20.73
CA ALA A 209 -18.16 -1.73 19.66
C ALA A 209 -16.94 -0.89 19.24
N ILE A 210 -17.09 0.43 19.08
CA ILE A 210 -15.98 1.33 18.72
C ILE A 210 -14.90 1.33 19.80
N LYS A 211 -15.27 1.32 21.09
CA LYS A 211 -14.28 1.21 22.18
C LYS A 211 -13.49 -0.10 22.13
N LEU A 212 -14.17 -1.22 21.84
CA LEU A 212 -13.52 -2.53 21.66
C LEU A 212 -12.59 -2.54 20.44
N TRP A 213 -13.05 -1.98 19.32
CA TRP A 213 -12.27 -1.83 18.10
C TRP A 213 -11.03 -0.97 18.31
N CYS A 214 -11.15 0.18 18.98
CA CYS A 214 -10.01 1.02 19.35
C CYS A 214 -9.00 0.29 20.25
N ALA A 215 -9.49 -0.59 21.13
CA ALA A 215 -8.65 -1.42 21.99
C ALA A 215 -8.04 -2.65 21.28
N GLY A 216 -8.38 -2.90 20.02
CA GLY A 216 -7.95 -4.10 19.30
C GLY A 216 -8.53 -5.40 19.86
N LYS A 217 -9.73 -5.35 20.49
CA LYS A 217 -10.30 -6.48 21.22
C LYS A 217 -11.60 -6.95 20.60
N ALA A 218 -11.72 -8.26 20.42
CA ALA A 218 -12.98 -8.88 20.03
C ALA A 218 -13.98 -8.85 21.20
N GLY A 219 -15.27 -8.82 20.86
CA GLY A 219 -16.36 -8.78 21.82
C GLY A 219 -17.71 -8.56 21.14
N SER A 220 -18.68 -8.03 21.88
CA SER A 220 -20.02 -7.80 21.32
C SER A 220 -19.96 -6.80 20.16
N GLY A 221 -20.28 -7.25 18.95
CA GLY A 221 -20.31 -6.40 17.76
C GLY A 221 -18.95 -6.21 17.08
N VAL A 222 -17.89 -6.87 17.58
CA VAL A 222 -16.52 -6.75 17.08
C VAL A 222 -15.89 -8.12 17.01
N SER A 223 -15.48 -8.52 15.81
CA SER A 223 -14.90 -9.84 15.55
C SER A 223 -13.43 -9.73 15.14
N ILE A 224 -12.65 -10.77 15.47
CA ILE A 224 -11.31 -10.95 14.93
C ILE A 224 -11.44 -11.10 13.42
N ILE A 225 -10.61 -10.39 12.66
CA ILE A 225 -10.52 -10.61 11.23
C ILE A 225 -9.91 -11.99 11.03
N GLY A 226 -10.70 -12.91 10.46
CA GLY A 226 -10.35 -14.30 10.24
C GLY A 226 -9.34 -14.48 9.10
N ASP A 227 -9.64 -15.38 8.17
CA ASP A 227 -8.75 -15.73 7.06
C ASP A 227 -8.17 -14.49 6.37
N ILE A 228 -6.85 -14.34 6.44
CA ILE A 228 -6.11 -13.25 5.81
C ILE A 228 -5.77 -13.67 4.37
N PRO A 229 -6.26 -12.96 3.33
CA PRO A 229 -5.84 -13.22 1.96
C PRO A 229 -4.31 -13.09 1.81
N ASN A 230 -3.69 -13.89 0.94
CA ASN A 230 -2.24 -13.81 0.71
C ASN A 230 -1.80 -12.38 0.36
N ALA A 231 -2.57 -11.69 -0.49
CA ALA A 231 -2.37 -10.28 -0.84
C ALA A 231 -2.26 -9.36 0.39
N ALA A 232 -3.09 -9.59 1.42
CA ALA A 232 -3.06 -8.81 2.64
C ALA A 232 -1.80 -9.08 3.50
N SER A 233 -1.32 -10.33 3.49
CA SER A 233 -0.07 -10.70 4.17
C SER A 233 1.16 -10.11 3.45
N ILE A 234 1.12 -10.12 2.12
CA ILE A 234 2.15 -9.54 1.27
C ILE A 234 2.20 -8.03 1.45
N SER A 235 1.05 -7.34 1.42
CA SER A 235 1.01 -5.88 1.60
C SER A 235 1.54 -5.47 2.98
N ALA A 236 1.22 -6.22 4.04
CA ALA A 236 1.75 -5.99 5.38
C ALA A 236 3.28 -6.14 5.45
N SER A 237 3.82 -7.23 4.90
CA SER A 237 5.26 -7.51 4.94
C SER A 237 6.07 -6.53 4.08
N VAL A 238 5.59 -6.24 2.86
CA VAL A 238 6.21 -5.24 1.98
C VAL A 238 6.06 -3.83 2.56
N GLY A 239 4.92 -3.50 3.15
CA GLY A 239 4.70 -2.23 3.86
C GLY A 239 5.69 -2.03 5.01
N ALA A 240 5.98 -3.07 5.78
CA ALA A 240 7.01 -3.03 6.82
C ALA A 240 8.42 -2.77 6.23
N SER A 241 8.73 -3.36 5.07
CA SER A 241 9.96 -3.07 4.32
C SER A 241 10.10 -1.60 3.95
N ILE A 242 9.03 -1.04 3.38
CA ILE A 242 9.02 0.35 2.93
C ILE A 242 9.12 1.29 4.12
N THR A 243 8.46 0.97 5.24
CA THR A 243 8.55 1.77 6.47
C THR A 243 9.96 1.74 7.05
N ALA A 244 10.62 0.57 7.08
CA ALA A 244 12.00 0.46 7.54
C ALA A 244 13.01 1.22 6.64
N ALA A 245 12.63 1.56 5.41
CA ALA A 245 13.47 2.29 4.47
C ALA A 245 13.52 3.80 4.76
N ILE A 246 12.70 4.32 5.66
CA ILE A 246 12.53 5.76 5.88
C ILE A 246 12.44 6.03 7.38
N ASP A 247 13.24 6.97 7.89
CA ASP A 247 13.15 7.35 9.29
C ASP A 247 11.98 8.32 9.57
N SER A 248 11.80 8.69 10.84
CA SER A 248 10.73 9.61 11.26
C SER A 248 10.84 11.02 10.69
N GLU A 249 12.02 11.42 10.21
CA GLU A 249 12.24 12.73 9.58
C GLU A 249 12.00 12.68 8.06
N GLY A 250 11.81 11.48 7.50
CA GLY A 250 11.70 11.28 6.06
C GLY A 250 13.04 11.13 5.36
N ILE A 251 14.10 10.74 6.08
CA ILE A 251 15.40 10.43 5.48
C ILE A 251 15.38 8.96 5.05
N ILE A 252 15.76 8.72 3.79
CA ILE A 252 15.80 7.37 3.21
C ILE A 252 17.08 6.64 3.64
N ALA A 253 16.94 5.36 3.99
CA ALA A 253 18.03 4.49 4.39
C ALA A 253 19.09 4.35 3.29
N SER A 254 20.35 4.20 3.70
CA SER A 254 21.51 4.20 2.81
C SER A 254 21.48 3.11 1.73
N SER A 255 20.83 1.95 1.97
CA SER A 255 20.65 0.89 0.97
C SER A 255 19.84 1.36 -0.23
N PHE A 256 18.73 2.05 0.03
CA PHE A 256 17.87 2.60 -1.00
C PHE A 256 18.53 3.80 -1.69
N VAL A 257 19.31 4.60 -0.95
CA VAL A 257 20.14 5.67 -1.55
C VAL A 257 21.19 5.10 -2.51
N SER A 258 21.91 4.05 -2.11
CA SER A 258 22.89 3.37 -2.98
C SER A 258 22.23 2.79 -4.24
N ALA A 259 21.08 2.15 -4.09
CA ALA A 259 20.31 1.61 -5.21
C ALA A 259 19.83 2.71 -6.17
N LEU A 260 19.29 3.81 -5.63
CA LEU A 260 18.84 4.95 -6.43
C LEU A 260 20.02 5.61 -7.16
N LYS A 261 21.16 5.81 -6.49
CA LYS A 261 22.37 6.37 -7.09
C LYS A 261 22.87 5.51 -8.26
N THR A 262 22.88 4.19 -8.08
CA THR A 262 23.25 3.24 -9.13
C THR A 262 22.30 3.33 -10.32
N TRP A 263 21.00 3.41 -10.05
CA TRP A 263 19.99 3.58 -11.10
C TRP A 263 20.15 4.90 -11.86
N ILE A 264 20.36 6.03 -11.19
CA ILE A 264 20.55 7.34 -11.85
C ILE A 264 21.74 7.30 -12.81
N VAL A 265 22.86 6.71 -12.39
CA VAL A 265 24.06 6.56 -13.25
C VAL A 265 23.78 5.69 -14.48
N SER A 266 22.85 4.73 -14.39
CA SER A 266 22.52 3.83 -15.49
C SER A 266 21.65 4.45 -16.60
N ILE A 267 20.94 5.55 -16.32
CA ILE A 267 19.94 6.15 -17.23
C ILE A 267 20.33 7.53 -17.76
N ASP A 268 21.60 7.92 -17.62
CA ASP A 268 22.22 9.27 -17.64
C ASP A 268 21.80 10.31 -18.72
N ILE A 269 20.92 10.03 -19.70
CA ILE A 269 20.64 10.94 -20.83
C ILE A 269 19.17 11.40 -21.01
N ASP A 270 18.15 10.78 -20.39
CA ASP A 270 16.74 11.06 -20.77
C ASP A 270 15.78 11.37 -19.60
N LEU A 271 16.32 11.71 -18.42
CA LEU A 271 15.51 12.09 -17.26
C LEU A 271 15.26 13.60 -17.23
N ASP A 272 13.99 14.00 -17.05
CA ASP A 272 13.61 15.40 -16.85
C ASP A 272 14.39 16.04 -15.70
N ALA A 273 14.84 17.28 -15.89
CA ALA A 273 15.73 17.95 -14.95
C ALA A 273 15.12 18.13 -13.55
N ASP A 274 13.81 18.39 -13.47
CA ASP A 274 13.13 18.57 -12.19
C ASP A 274 13.01 17.23 -11.45
N ILE A 275 12.75 16.15 -12.18
CA ILE A 275 12.70 14.79 -11.64
C ILE A 275 14.07 14.36 -11.16
N LYS A 276 15.12 14.59 -11.96
CA LYS A 276 16.51 14.29 -11.58
C LYS A 276 16.90 15.04 -10.30
N ALA A 277 16.63 16.34 -10.24
CA ALA A 277 16.93 17.16 -9.07
C ALA A 277 16.19 16.65 -7.82
N ALA A 278 14.91 16.26 -7.94
CA ALA A 278 14.15 15.70 -6.84
C ALA A 278 14.73 14.37 -6.32
N LEU A 279 15.15 13.48 -7.22
CA LEU A 279 15.79 12.21 -6.84
C LEU A 279 17.20 12.42 -6.27
N GLU A 280 17.93 13.45 -6.70
CA GLU A 280 19.24 13.81 -6.15
C GLU A 280 19.13 14.31 -4.69
N LEU A 281 18.02 14.94 -4.29
CA LEU A 281 17.78 15.28 -2.88
C LEU A 281 17.77 14.04 -1.99
N ILE A 282 17.19 12.93 -2.46
CA ILE A 282 17.20 11.66 -1.73
C ILE A 282 18.64 11.17 -1.56
N ILE A 283 19.46 11.27 -2.60
CA ILE A 283 20.87 10.85 -2.56
C ILE A 283 21.69 11.70 -1.58
N GLU A 284 21.34 12.98 -1.46
CA GLU A 284 21.95 13.91 -0.50
C GLU A 284 21.42 13.72 0.94
N GLY A 285 20.52 12.76 1.18
CA GLY A 285 19.93 12.50 2.49
C GLY A 285 18.96 13.59 2.94
N LYS A 286 18.32 14.29 1.98
CA LYS A 286 17.37 15.37 2.26
C LYS A 286 15.92 14.89 2.22
N THR A 287 15.07 15.60 2.97
CA THR A 287 13.63 15.36 2.98
C THR A 287 12.96 16.03 1.78
N ALA A 288 11.75 15.60 1.42
CA ALA A 288 10.97 16.20 0.34
C ALA A 288 10.44 17.62 0.67
N SER A 289 10.71 18.15 1.87
CA SER A 289 10.19 19.43 2.35
C SER A 289 10.55 20.64 1.47
N SER A 290 11.66 20.57 0.74
CA SER A 290 12.09 21.65 -0.16
C SER A 290 11.49 21.58 -1.58
N LEU A 291 10.71 20.54 -1.89
CA LEU A 291 10.07 20.40 -3.18
C LEU A 291 8.81 21.27 -3.28
N ASP A 292 8.70 22.01 -4.39
CA ASP A 292 7.46 22.68 -4.75
C ASP A 292 6.43 21.68 -5.32
N ASP A 293 5.15 22.08 -5.28
CA ASP A 293 4.04 21.24 -5.72
C ASP A 293 4.15 20.83 -7.20
N THR A 294 4.75 21.66 -8.06
CA THR A 294 4.91 21.33 -9.49
C THR A 294 5.87 20.16 -9.67
N VAL A 295 6.99 20.16 -8.94
CA VAL A 295 7.96 19.06 -8.97
C VAL A 295 7.34 17.78 -8.40
N ILE A 296 6.57 17.87 -7.31
CA ILE A 296 5.90 16.70 -6.71
C ILE A 296 4.88 16.09 -7.67
N ILE A 297 4.07 16.91 -8.34
CA ILE A 297 3.11 16.44 -9.37
C ILE A 297 3.86 15.74 -10.50
N LYS A 298 4.92 16.36 -11.04
CA LYS A 298 5.73 15.78 -12.13
C LYS A 298 6.37 14.45 -11.71
N LEU A 299 6.98 14.39 -10.54
CA LEU A 299 7.61 13.19 -10.01
C LEU A 299 6.58 12.07 -9.82
N THR A 300 5.44 12.37 -9.20
CA THR A 300 4.36 11.38 -8.97
C THR A 300 3.82 10.84 -10.28
N GLN A 301 3.55 11.70 -11.27
CA GLN A 301 3.10 11.26 -12.59
C GLN A 301 4.15 10.40 -13.31
N TRP A 302 5.42 10.79 -13.21
CA TRP A 302 6.49 10.04 -13.83
C TRP A 302 6.64 8.65 -13.23
N LEU A 303 6.58 8.49 -11.90
CA LEU A 303 6.71 7.19 -11.21
C LEU A 303 5.77 6.11 -11.75
N PHE A 304 4.59 6.51 -12.23
CA PHE A 304 3.57 5.62 -12.80
C PHE A 304 3.47 5.68 -14.32
N SER A 305 4.34 6.44 -14.99
CA SER A 305 4.44 6.44 -16.44
C SER A 305 5.26 5.27 -16.95
N GLU A 306 5.04 4.90 -18.22
CA GLU A 306 5.85 3.90 -18.93
C GLU A 306 7.34 4.27 -19.02
N LYS A 307 7.67 5.56 -18.81
CA LYS A 307 9.05 6.07 -18.84
C LYS A 307 9.82 5.80 -17.55
N CYS A 308 9.16 5.43 -16.46
CA CYS A 308 9.84 5.17 -15.19
C CYS A 308 10.27 3.71 -15.09
N SER A 309 11.58 3.50 -15.22
CA SER A 309 12.25 2.21 -15.07
C SER A 309 12.71 1.91 -13.64
N LEU A 310 12.33 2.73 -12.65
CA LEU A 310 12.59 2.39 -11.25
C LEU A 310 11.91 1.07 -10.89
N ALA A 311 12.62 0.22 -10.15
CA ALA A 311 12.03 -0.97 -9.56
C ALA A 311 10.89 -0.58 -8.61
N GLY A 312 9.86 -1.42 -8.50
CA GLY A 312 8.66 -1.12 -7.69
C GLY A 312 8.99 -0.74 -6.23
N GLN A 313 10.01 -1.36 -5.63
CA GLN A 313 10.44 -1.03 -4.27
C GLN A 313 11.01 0.40 -4.16
N LEU A 314 11.82 0.84 -5.13
CA LEU A 314 12.32 2.21 -5.16
C LEU A 314 11.19 3.21 -5.43
N LYS A 315 10.25 2.87 -6.33
CA LYS A 315 9.04 3.68 -6.54
C LYS A 315 8.26 3.88 -5.24
N ALA A 316 8.04 2.79 -4.50
CA ALA A 316 7.35 2.79 -3.23
C ALA A 316 8.05 3.67 -2.18
N VAL A 317 9.36 3.55 -2.03
CA VAL A 317 10.14 4.38 -1.10
C VAL A 317 10.08 5.86 -1.49
N VAL A 318 10.17 6.20 -2.78
CA VAL A 318 10.01 7.60 -3.24
C VAL A 318 8.60 8.13 -2.94
N LEU A 319 7.56 7.31 -3.08
CA LEU A 319 6.18 7.73 -2.75
C LEU A 319 6.00 7.99 -1.25
N VAL A 320 6.55 7.13 -0.40
CA VAL A 320 6.46 7.34 1.06
C VAL A 320 7.31 8.54 1.49
N TRP A 321 8.44 8.79 0.85
CA TRP A 321 9.24 10.01 1.07
C TRP A 321 8.45 11.29 0.77
N LEU A 322 7.66 11.29 -0.32
CA LEU A 322 6.74 12.39 -0.65
C LEU A 322 5.58 12.49 0.36
N TYR A 323 5.04 11.36 0.82
CA TYR A 323 4.00 11.34 1.87
C TYR A 323 4.47 11.99 3.17
N VAL A 324 5.70 11.70 3.63
CA VAL A 324 6.24 12.30 4.86
C VAL A 324 6.22 13.83 4.76
N ARG A 325 6.53 14.40 3.59
CA ARG A 325 6.39 15.84 3.37
C ARG A 325 4.94 16.33 3.51
N ALA A 326 3.96 15.59 2.97
CA ALA A 326 2.55 15.96 3.12
C ALA A 326 2.11 16.00 4.60
N THR A 327 2.67 15.12 5.44
CA THR A 327 2.39 15.12 6.89
C THR A 327 3.05 16.26 7.66
N VAL A 328 4.26 16.68 7.27
CA VAL A 328 4.99 17.78 7.93
C VAL A 328 4.52 19.16 7.44
N GLY A 329 4.10 19.27 6.19
CA GLY A 329 3.70 20.52 5.56
C GLY A 329 2.23 20.92 5.74
N GLU A 330 1.46 20.17 6.55
CA GLU A 330 -0.01 20.33 6.71
C GLU A 330 -0.74 20.46 5.36
N THR A 331 -0.23 19.79 4.32
CA THR A 331 -0.84 19.87 2.99
C THR A 331 -2.12 19.05 3.01
N VAL A 332 -3.26 19.75 2.99
CA VAL A 332 -4.58 19.11 2.95
C VAL A 332 -4.75 18.42 1.60
N SER A 333 -4.53 17.11 1.57
CA SER A 333 -4.74 16.30 0.37
C SER A 333 -6.15 15.75 0.35
N ILE A 334 -7.04 16.36 -0.43
CA ILE A 334 -8.43 15.93 -0.57
C ILE A 334 -8.72 15.63 -2.04
N LEU A 335 -9.19 14.41 -2.30
CA LEU A 335 -9.57 13.99 -3.64
C LEU A 335 -10.74 14.83 -4.19
N SER A 336 -10.77 15.02 -5.51
CA SER A 336 -11.92 15.65 -6.16
C SER A 336 -13.16 14.75 -6.03
N VAL A 337 -14.36 15.34 -6.12
CA VAL A 337 -15.63 14.58 -6.07
C VAL A 337 -15.66 13.47 -7.13
N THR A 338 -15.09 13.73 -8.32
CA THR A 338 -14.99 12.74 -9.40
C THR A 338 -14.03 11.61 -9.05
N ASP A 339 -12.87 11.92 -8.46
CA ASP A 339 -11.90 10.91 -8.04
C ASP A 339 -12.45 10.06 -6.89
N ILE A 340 -13.15 10.67 -5.93
CA ILE A 340 -13.86 9.97 -4.85
C ILE A 340 -14.89 9.01 -5.45
N ALA A 341 -15.75 9.48 -6.37
CA ALA A 341 -16.76 8.62 -6.98
C ALA A 341 -16.14 7.43 -7.74
N THR A 342 -15.02 7.66 -8.43
CA THR A 342 -14.27 6.62 -9.16
C THR A 342 -13.67 5.61 -8.19
N LEU A 343 -13.04 6.10 -7.12
CA LEU A 343 -12.43 5.26 -6.09
C LEU A 343 -13.48 4.44 -5.32
N THR A 344 -14.62 5.03 -4.98
CA THR A 344 -15.76 4.33 -4.35
C THR A 344 -16.27 3.20 -5.23
N ALA A 345 -16.52 3.47 -6.53
CA ALA A 345 -17.02 2.44 -7.44
C ALA A 345 -16.05 1.26 -7.59
N TRP A 346 -14.74 1.54 -7.63
CA TRP A 346 -13.72 0.49 -7.65
C TRP A 346 -13.67 -0.28 -6.32
N PHE A 347 -13.71 0.43 -5.19
CA PHE A 347 -13.61 -0.17 -3.85
C PHE A 347 -14.84 -1.01 -3.47
N GLU A 348 -16.04 -0.63 -3.91
CA GLU A 348 -17.27 -1.40 -3.72
C GLU A 348 -17.34 -2.66 -4.61
N GLY A 349 -16.42 -2.79 -5.58
CA GLY A 349 -16.27 -4.00 -6.39
C GLY A 349 -15.57 -5.16 -5.67
N ASP A 350 -15.22 -6.20 -6.44
CA ASP A 350 -14.65 -7.44 -5.91
C ASP A 350 -13.23 -7.28 -5.33
N VAL A 351 -12.53 -6.19 -5.65
CA VAL A 351 -11.15 -5.95 -5.22
C VAL A 351 -11.02 -5.84 -3.70
N SER A 352 -12.05 -5.33 -3.03
CA SER A 352 -12.03 -5.15 -1.57
C SER A 352 -11.87 -6.48 -0.83
N ALA A 353 -12.35 -7.60 -1.38
CA ALA A 353 -12.17 -8.91 -0.74
C ALA A 353 -10.68 -9.31 -0.62
N SER A 354 -9.83 -8.86 -1.54
CA SER A 354 -8.41 -9.19 -1.59
C SER A 354 -7.52 -8.24 -0.78
N LEU A 355 -8.03 -7.07 -0.38
CA LEU A 355 -7.25 -6.05 0.34
C LEU A 355 -7.15 -6.36 1.84
N SER A 356 -6.03 -5.99 2.46
CA SER A 356 -5.89 -6.03 3.92
C SER A 356 -6.86 -5.04 4.58
N ALA A 357 -7.28 -5.33 5.82
CA ALA A 357 -8.14 -4.42 6.57
C ALA A 357 -7.46 -3.06 6.84
N VAL A 358 -6.13 -3.05 6.94
CA VAL A 358 -5.36 -1.79 7.01
C VAL A 358 -5.55 -0.98 5.73
N VAL A 359 -5.30 -1.59 4.57
CA VAL A 359 -5.43 -0.93 3.25
C VAL A 359 -6.88 -0.48 2.98
N LYS A 360 -7.88 -1.28 3.40
CA LYS A 360 -9.29 -0.86 3.39
C LYS A 360 -9.53 0.40 4.17
N GLY A 361 -8.95 0.50 5.37
CA GLY A 361 -9.02 1.70 6.19
C GLY A 361 -8.45 2.92 5.48
N VAL A 362 -7.25 2.79 4.90
CA VAL A 362 -6.61 3.90 4.17
C VAL A 362 -7.47 4.38 2.99
N ILE A 363 -8.01 3.45 2.20
CA ILE A 363 -8.86 3.79 1.05
C ILE A 363 -10.17 4.42 1.51
N ALA A 364 -10.75 3.96 2.62
CA ALA A 364 -11.93 4.56 3.21
C ALA A 364 -11.69 6.02 3.64
N THR A 365 -10.51 6.33 4.20
CA THR A 365 -10.11 7.72 4.49
C THR A 365 -10.09 8.58 3.22
N ALA A 366 -9.52 8.08 2.14
CA ALA A 366 -9.50 8.80 0.86
C ALA A 366 -10.91 9.00 0.28
N ILE A 367 -11.77 7.98 0.35
CA ILE A 367 -13.19 8.02 -0.08
C ILE A 367 -14.00 9.01 0.76
N ALA A 368 -13.71 9.13 2.05
CA ALA A 368 -14.32 10.09 2.94
C ALA A 368 -13.98 11.55 2.59
N GLY A 369 -13.05 11.78 1.65
CA GLY A 369 -12.58 13.12 1.30
C GLY A 369 -11.65 13.71 2.36
N GLU A 370 -10.99 12.85 3.14
CA GLU A 370 -10.16 13.26 4.27
C GLU A 370 -8.67 13.25 3.89
N ALA A 371 -7.88 14.01 4.65
CA ALA A 371 -6.46 14.17 4.37
C ALA A 371 -5.66 12.91 4.74
N VAL A 372 -4.64 12.60 3.93
CA VAL A 372 -3.72 11.46 4.16
C VAL A 372 -2.99 11.55 5.52
N VAL A 373 -2.87 12.75 6.09
CA VAL A 373 -2.22 12.98 7.39
C VAL A 373 -2.93 12.29 8.57
N ASN A 374 -4.20 11.91 8.39
CA ASN A 374 -4.99 11.16 9.38
C ASN A 374 -4.70 9.65 9.37
N VAL A 375 -3.88 9.18 8.43
CA VAL A 375 -3.48 7.78 8.28
C VAL A 375 -2.06 7.58 8.82
N SER A 376 -1.82 6.43 9.45
CA SER A 376 -0.48 6.06 9.93
C SER A 376 0.49 5.77 8.79
N LEU A 377 1.79 6.03 9.02
CA LEU A 377 2.86 5.73 8.06
C LEU A 377 2.85 4.26 7.62
N ASP A 378 2.71 3.33 8.57
CA ASP A 378 2.67 1.90 8.29
C ASP A 378 1.52 1.54 7.35
N ALA A 379 0.36 2.16 7.54
CA ALA A 379 -0.80 1.90 6.71
C ALA A 379 -0.67 2.49 5.31
N VAL A 380 -0.09 3.70 5.20
CA VAL A 380 0.29 4.28 3.90
C VAL A 380 1.31 3.41 3.19
N ALA A 381 2.32 2.88 3.89
CA ALA A 381 3.31 1.99 3.30
C ALA A 381 2.67 0.70 2.75
N GLN A 382 1.67 0.12 3.42
CA GLN A 382 0.90 -1.01 2.88
C GLN A 382 0.10 -0.64 1.63
N LEU A 383 -0.53 0.54 1.60
CA LEU A 383 -1.23 1.02 0.41
C LEU A 383 -0.24 1.24 -0.76
N VAL A 384 0.91 1.87 -0.47
CA VAL A 384 1.96 2.13 -1.44
C VAL A 384 2.52 0.82 -2.02
N ALA A 385 2.65 -0.23 -1.20
CA ALA A 385 3.02 -1.56 -1.69
C ALA A 385 2.03 -2.08 -2.74
N VAL A 386 0.72 -1.91 -2.51
CA VAL A 386 -0.33 -2.32 -3.45
C VAL A 386 -0.25 -1.52 -4.75
N ILE A 387 -0.26 -0.18 -4.68
CA ILE A 387 -0.31 0.67 -5.88
C ILE A 387 1.00 0.68 -6.67
N SER A 388 2.13 0.32 -6.05
CA SER A 388 3.43 0.15 -6.73
C SER A 388 3.60 -1.22 -7.39
N GLY A 389 2.58 -2.08 -7.32
CA GLY A 389 2.60 -3.42 -7.94
C GLY A 389 3.44 -4.46 -7.21
N LEU A 390 3.78 -4.23 -5.94
CA LEU A 390 4.58 -5.15 -5.12
C LEU A 390 3.75 -6.25 -4.45
N VAL A 391 2.42 -6.19 -4.59
CA VAL A 391 1.49 -7.14 -3.99
C VAL A 391 0.86 -8.00 -5.08
N THR A 392 1.15 -9.30 -5.06
CA THR A 392 0.52 -10.26 -5.99
C THR A 392 -0.91 -10.58 -5.54
N GLY A 393 -1.78 -10.93 -6.50
CA GLY A 393 -3.18 -11.27 -6.22
C GLY A 393 -4.13 -10.07 -6.10
N VAL A 394 -3.63 -8.84 -6.28
CA VAL A 394 -4.44 -7.63 -6.41
C VAL A 394 -4.14 -6.99 -7.76
N SER A 395 -5.18 -6.72 -8.55
CA SER A 395 -5.06 -5.92 -9.77
C SER A 395 -5.67 -4.55 -9.49
N VAL A 396 -4.90 -3.50 -9.73
CA VAL A 396 -5.33 -2.11 -9.56
C VAL A 396 -5.20 -1.41 -10.89
N ASP A 397 -6.28 -0.82 -11.39
CA ASP A 397 -6.27 -0.06 -12.63
C ASP A 397 -5.38 1.17 -12.49
N ILE A 398 -4.70 1.53 -13.58
CA ILE A 398 -3.74 2.65 -13.57
C ILE A 398 -4.38 3.97 -13.12
N ASP A 399 -5.65 4.20 -13.44
CA ASP A 399 -6.39 5.38 -13.03
C ASP A 399 -6.55 5.43 -11.49
N ILE A 400 -6.85 4.29 -10.87
CA ILE A 400 -6.95 4.16 -9.41
C ILE A 400 -5.57 4.35 -8.75
N VAL A 401 -4.53 3.75 -9.33
CA VAL A 401 -3.14 3.95 -8.88
C VAL A 401 -2.78 5.43 -8.88
N VAL A 402 -3.10 6.15 -9.95
CA VAL A 402 -2.81 7.59 -10.08
C VAL A 402 -3.63 8.42 -9.08
N ILE A 403 -4.91 8.10 -8.87
CA ILE A 403 -5.76 8.77 -7.87
C ILE A 403 -5.16 8.62 -6.46
N LEU A 404 -4.84 7.39 -6.07
CA LEU A 404 -4.31 7.10 -4.74
C LEU A 404 -2.90 7.68 -4.55
N ALA A 405 -2.04 7.60 -5.57
CA ALA A 405 -0.71 8.19 -5.52
C ALA A 405 -0.75 9.72 -5.37
N LYS A 406 -1.69 10.39 -6.04
CA LYS A 406 -1.91 11.83 -5.89
C LYS A 406 -2.29 12.17 -4.46
N TRP A 407 -3.27 11.48 -3.91
CA TRP A 407 -3.71 11.68 -2.53
C TRP A 407 -2.59 11.38 -1.50
N VAL A 408 -1.84 10.28 -1.68
CA VAL A 408 -0.73 9.92 -0.78
C VAL A 408 0.37 10.99 -0.78
N THR A 409 0.68 11.56 -1.93
CA THR A 409 1.79 12.53 -2.09
C THR A 409 1.40 13.97 -1.78
N GLY A 410 0.17 14.23 -1.35
CA GLY A 410 -0.31 15.60 -1.11
C GLY A 410 -0.71 16.35 -2.37
N ASN A 411 -0.73 15.69 -3.53
CA ASN A 411 -1.04 16.27 -4.82
C ASN A 411 -2.55 16.22 -5.08
N THR A 412 -3.31 17.15 -4.54
CA THR A 412 -4.73 17.27 -4.91
C THR A 412 -5.07 18.62 -5.53
N CYS A 413 -6.13 18.58 -6.32
CA CYS A 413 -6.60 19.61 -7.22
C CYS A 413 -6.50 21.02 -6.63
N GLY A 414 -5.90 21.93 -7.39
CA GLY A 414 -6.10 23.35 -7.17
C GLY A 414 -7.60 23.64 -7.10
N CYS A 415 -8.06 24.05 -5.92
CA CYS A 415 -9.30 24.78 -5.80
C CYS A 415 -9.15 26.05 -6.65
N TYR A 416 -9.76 26.06 -7.84
CA TYR A 416 -10.15 27.28 -8.53
C TYR A 416 -11.63 27.54 -8.24
#